data_AF-A0A4U9TD51-F1
#
_entry.id   AF-A0A4U9TD51-F1
#
_cell.length_a   1.000
_cell.length_b   1.000
_cell.length_c   1.000
_cell.angle_alpha   90.00
_cell.angle_beta   90.00
_cell.angle_gamma   90.00
#
_symmetry.space_group_name_H-M   'P 1'
#
loop_
_entity.id
_entity.type
_entity.pdbx_description
1 polymer ?
#
loop_
_entity_poly.entity_id
_entity_poly.type
_entity_poly.pdbx_seq_one_letter_code
_entity_poly.pdbx_strand_id
1 'polypeptide(L)'
;MEGQLSVFTYQPEQPCYRCLSRLFGENALTCVEAGVMAPLVGTIGTLQAMEAIKLLANYGQPLVGKLLMFDAMSMPVPGDEAAEGSAV
;
A
#
# COMPACT_ATOMS: atom_id res chain seq x y z
N MET A 1 11.38 5.70 0.97
CA MET A 1 10.82 5.29 2.29
C MET A 1 9.33 5.15 2.05
N GLU A 2 8.93 3.99 1.52
CA GLU A 2 7.60 3.79 0.94
C GLU A 2 6.91 2.59 1.60
N GLY A 3 5.59 2.67 1.70
CA GLY A 3 4.75 1.56 2.11
C GLY A 3 3.80 1.17 1.00
N GLN A 4 3.44 -0.11 0.94
CA GLN A 4 2.52 -0.65 -0.05
C GLN A 4 1.39 -1.39 0.64
N LEU A 5 0.15 -1.21 0.14
CA LEU A 5 -1.03 -1.90 0.67
C LEU A 5 -1.95 -2.33 -0.47
N SER A 6 -2.38 -3.59 -0.44
CA SER A 6 -3.40 -4.13 -1.33
C SER A 6 -4.24 -5.16 -0.60
N VAL A 7 -5.48 -5.36 -1.05
CA VAL A 7 -6.41 -6.33 -0.47
C VAL A 7 -6.64 -7.46 -1.46
N PHE A 8 -6.40 -8.70 -1.00
CA PHE A 8 -6.60 -9.92 -1.79
C PHE A 8 -7.68 -10.78 -1.13
N THR A 9 -8.84 -10.97 -1.79
CA THR A 9 -9.92 -11.82 -1.26
C THR A 9 -9.93 -13.24 -1.83
N TYR A 10 -9.06 -13.52 -2.81
CA TYR A 10 -8.90 -14.82 -3.47
C TYR A 10 -10.17 -15.37 -4.13
N GLN A 11 -11.14 -14.51 -4.47
CA GLN A 11 -12.29 -14.89 -5.27
C GLN A 11 -11.88 -15.20 -6.72
N PRO A 12 -12.67 -16.00 -7.45
CA PRO A 12 -12.51 -16.15 -8.89
C PRO A 12 -12.41 -14.78 -9.58
N GLU A 13 -11.60 -14.69 -10.64
CA GLU A 13 -11.45 -13.48 -11.48
C GLU A 13 -10.82 -12.26 -10.76
N GLN A 14 -10.27 -12.42 -9.56
CA GLN A 14 -9.52 -11.36 -8.86
C GLN A 14 -7.99 -11.55 -8.96
N PRO A 15 -7.20 -10.45 -8.95
CA PRO A 15 -5.76 -10.54 -8.87
C PRO A 15 -5.34 -11.17 -7.54
N CYS A 16 -4.28 -11.97 -7.56
CA CYS A 16 -3.69 -12.56 -6.36
C CYS A 16 -2.31 -11.94 -6.08
N TYR A 17 -1.80 -12.16 -4.87
CA TYR A 17 -0.45 -11.71 -4.52
C TYR A 17 0.60 -12.21 -5.50
N ARG A 18 0.49 -13.45 -6.00
CA ARG A 18 1.42 -14.00 -6.99
C ARG A 18 1.32 -13.34 -8.37
N CYS A 19 0.18 -12.73 -8.73
CA CYS A 19 0.08 -11.94 -9.95
C CYS A 19 0.90 -10.66 -9.82
N LEU A 20 0.79 -10.00 -8.67
CA LEU A 20 1.56 -8.78 -8.35
C LEU A 20 3.05 -9.08 -8.17
N SER A 21 3.40 -10.13 -7.42
CA SER A 21 4.77 -10.39 -7.01
C SER A 21 5.73 -10.66 -8.17
N ARG A 22 5.20 -11.13 -9.31
CA ARG A 22 5.96 -11.37 -10.55
C ARG A 22 6.45 -10.08 -11.20
N LEU A 23 5.87 -8.94 -10.83
CA LEU A 23 6.24 -7.63 -11.36
C LEU A 23 7.42 -7.01 -10.60
N PHE A 24 7.77 -7.52 -9.42
CA PHE A 24 8.91 -7.03 -8.65
C PHE A 24 10.22 -7.63 -9.17
N GLY A 25 11.26 -6.78 -9.27
CA GLY A 25 12.61 -7.22 -9.60
C GLY A 25 13.36 -7.81 -8.40
N GLU A 26 14.41 -8.60 -8.66
CA GLU A 26 15.17 -9.31 -7.61
C GLU A 26 16.12 -8.41 -6.78
N ASN A 27 16.22 -7.12 -7.09
CA ASN A 27 17.20 -6.20 -6.49
C ASN A 27 16.63 -5.24 -5.43
N ALA A 28 15.67 -5.70 -4.63
CA ALA A 28 15.19 -4.92 -3.49
C ALA A 28 16.03 -5.24 -2.23
N LEU A 29 16.61 -4.21 -1.61
CA LEU A 29 17.23 -4.35 -0.29
C LEU A 29 16.16 -4.78 0.72
N THR A 30 16.53 -5.67 1.63
CA THR A 30 15.66 -6.05 2.74
C THR A 30 15.48 -4.90 3.72
N CYS A 31 14.39 -4.89 4.48
CA CYS A 31 14.18 -3.91 5.56
C CYS A 31 15.32 -3.89 6.59
N VAL A 32 16.05 -5.00 6.73
CA VAL A 32 17.21 -5.12 7.63
C VAL A 32 18.43 -4.41 7.05
N GLU A 33 18.59 -4.39 5.73
CA GLU A 33 19.73 -3.76 5.05
C GLU A 33 19.51 -2.25 4.85
N ALA A 34 18.28 -1.82 4.51
CA ALA A 34 17.97 -0.42 4.26
C ALA A 34 17.49 0.36 5.50
N GLY A 35 16.99 -0.34 6.52
CA GLY A 35 16.28 0.24 7.65
C GLY A 35 14.86 0.70 7.29
N VAL A 36 13.97 0.75 8.30
CA VAL A 36 12.58 1.23 8.13
C VAL A 36 12.16 2.12 9.29
N MET A 37 11.48 3.23 8.99
CA MET A 37 10.92 4.11 10.02
C MET A 37 9.74 3.45 10.72
N ALA A 38 9.77 3.39 12.05
CA ALA A 38 8.67 2.83 12.84
C ALA A 38 7.30 3.51 12.54
N PRO A 39 7.19 4.84 12.37
CA PRO A 39 5.94 5.49 11.99
C PRO A 39 5.37 5.01 10.66
N LEU A 40 6.21 4.76 9.65
CA LEU A 40 5.75 4.26 8.35
C LEU A 40 5.05 2.90 8.51
N VAL A 41 5.69 1.96 9.21
CA VAL A 41 5.12 0.62 9.43
C VAL A 41 3.82 0.71 10.25
N GLY A 42 3.78 1.58 11.26
CA GLY A 42 2.58 1.83 12.06
C GLY A 42 1.40 2.36 11.25
N THR A 43 1.66 3.30 10.33
CA THR A 43 0.63 3.84 9.43
C THR A 43 0.10 2.75 8.49
N ILE A 44 0.98 1.96 7.86
CA ILE A 44 0.56 0.85 6.99
C ILE A 44 -0.27 -0.18 7.77
N GLY A 45 0.14 -0.53 9.00
CA GLY A 45 -0.64 -1.44 9.86
C GLY A 45 -2.03 -0.89 10.21
N THR A 46 -2.15 0.42 10.43
CA THR A 46 -3.45 1.06 10.69
C THR A 46 -4.34 1.03 9.44
N LEU A 47 -3.78 1.28 8.26
CA LEU A 47 -4.50 1.17 7.00
C LEU A 47 -4.94 -0.27 6.71
N GLN A 48 -4.11 -1.27 7.00
CA GLN A 48 -4.48 -2.68 6.93
C GLN A 48 -5.69 -3.01 7.82
N ALA A 49 -5.70 -2.52 9.07
CA ALA A 49 -6.83 -2.71 9.97
C ALA A 49 -8.11 -2.07 9.42
N MET A 50 -8.00 -0.87 8.83
CA MET A 50 -9.14 -0.20 8.20
C MET A 50 -9.72 -1.00 7.02
N GLU A 51 -8.86 -1.53 6.14
CA GLU A 51 -9.29 -2.39 5.03
C GLU A 51 -9.96 -3.68 5.51
N ALA A 52 -9.44 -4.29 6.59
CA ALA A 52 -10.04 -5.46 7.19
C ALA A 52 -11.45 -5.16 7.75
N ILE A 53 -11.62 -4.04 8.43
CA ILE A 53 -12.93 -3.60 8.95
C ILE A 53 -13.91 -3.39 7.80
N LYS A 54 -13.50 -2.68 6.74
CA LYS A 54 -14.34 -2.45 5.54
C LYS A 54 -14.84 -3.75 4.93
N LEU A 55 -13.96 -4.74 4.80
CA LEU A 55 -14.31 -6.07 4.30
C LEU A 55 -15.31 -6.79 5.21
N LEU A 56 -15.02 -6.87 6.52
CA LEU A 56 -15.86 -7.59 7.48
C LEU A 56 -17.24 -6.96 7.67
N ALA A 57 -17.32 -5.64 7.64
CA ALA A 57 -18.57 -4.88 7.78
C ALA A 57 -19.31 -4.68 6.45
N ASN A 58 -18.75 -5.13 5.33
CA ASN A 58 -19.26 -4.88 3.97
C ASN A 58 -19.56 -3.38 3.73
N TYR A 59 -18.61 -2.53 4.12
CA TYR A 59 -18.74 -1.07 4.12
C TYR A 59 -17.64 -0.39 3.29
N GLY A 60 -18.02 0.65 2.55
CA GLY A 60 -17.11 1.41 1.69
C GLY A 60 -16.61 0.59 0.50
N GLN A 61 -15.44 0.99 -0.04
CA GLN A 61 -14.79 0.29 -1.16
C GLN A 61 -13.40 -0.19 -0.76
N PRO A 62 -13.24 -1.48 -0.41
CA PRO A 62 -11.93 -2.08 -0.13
C PRO A 62 -10.95 -1.91 -1.29
N LEU A 63 -9.65 -1.90 -1.00
CA LEU A 63 -8.56 -1.81 -1.99
C LEU A 63 -8.35 -3.14 -2.75
N VAL A 64 -9.43 -3.81 -3.14
CA VAL A 64 -9.38 -5.05 -3.91
C VAL A 64 -8.93 -4.74 -5.33
N GLY A 65 -7.86 -5.41 -5.76
CA GLY A 65 -7.27 -5.22 -7.10
C GLY A 65 -6.63 -3.86 -7.34
N LYS A 66 -6.34 -3.11 -6.28
CA LYS A 66 -5.62 -1.83 -6.31
C LYS A 66 -4.37 -1.93 -5.44
N LEU A 67 -3.32 -1.19 -5.79
CA LEU A 67 -2.10 -1.08 -4.98
C LEU A 67 -1.99 0.37 -4.50
N LEU A 68 -2.15 0.58 -3.20
CA LEU A 68 -1.87 1.87 -2.58
C LEU A 68 -0.36 1.98 -2.37
N MET A 69 0.24 3.01 -2.96
CA MET A 69 1.62 3.43 -2.73
C MET A 69 1.61 4.61 -1.75
N PHE A 70 2.30 4.48 -0.63
CA PHE A 70 2.41 5.52 0.38
C PHE A 70 3.87 5.99 0.46
N ASP A 71 4.15 7.19 -0.02
CA ASP A 71 5.46 7.83 0.12
C ASP A 71 5.48 8.67 1.41
N ALA A 72 6.32 8.28 2.37
CA ALA A 72 6.49 9.01 3.62
C ALA A 72 7.39 10.25 3.49
N MET A 73 8.13 10.38 2.37
CA MET A 73 9.02 11.52 2.13
C MET A 73 8.29 12.68 1.46
N SER A 74 7.34 12.38 0.58
CA SER A 74 6.54 13.37 -0.14
C SER A 74 5.06 13.18 0.18
N MET A 75 4.59 13.87 1.23
CA MET A 75 3.15 14.01 1.47
C MET A 75 2.67 15.33 0.87
N PRO A 76 1.80 15.29 -0.16
CA PRO A 76 1.09 16.47 -0.62
C PRO A 76 0.32 17.07 0.55
N VAL A 77 0.64 18.31 0.92
CA VAL A 77 -0.24 19.13 1.76
C VAL A 77 -1.07 20.03 0.86
N PRO A 78 -2.38 20.18 1.09
CA PRO A 78 -3.20 21.09 0.30
C PRO A 78 -2.59 22.51 0.30
N GLY A 79 -2.25 23.01 -0.89
CA GLY A 79 -1.57 24.30 -1.07
C GLY A 79 -0.07 24.23 -1.39
N ASP A 80 0.51 23.04 -1.47
CA ASP A 80 1.89 22.82 -1.91
C ASP A 80 1.91 22.36 -3.39
N GLU A 81 2.37 23.24 -4.29
CA GLU A 81 2.40 23.04 -5.75
C GLU A 81 3.42 21.95 -6.19
N ALA A 82 4.16 21.32 -5.27
CA ALA A 82 5.20 20.35 -5.60
C ALA A 82 4.70 18.88 -5.73
N ALA A 83 3.40 18.62 -5.64
CA ALA A 83 2.88 17.26 -5.38
C ALA A 83 2.01 16.63 -6.49
N GLU A 84 2.07 17.14 -7.73
CA GLU A 84 1.53 16.46 -8.90
C GLU A 84 2.42 15.27 -9.28
N GLY A 85 2.23 14.11 -8.63
CA GLY A 85 2.97 12.91 -9.05
C GLY A 85 2.65 11.58 -8.38
N SER A 86 2.00 11.53 -7.22
CA SER A 86 1.81 10.27 -6.49
C SER A 86 0.34 9.82 -6.47
N ALA A 87 -0.20 9.55 -7.65
CA ALA A 87 -1.46 8.83 -7.83
C ALA A 87 -1.40 8.02 -9.12
N VAL A 88 -0.67 6.91 -9.08
CA VAL A 88 -0.84 5.78 -10.01
C VAL A 88 -0.92 4.51 -9.19
#